data_AF-A0A166KN94-F1
#
_entry.id   AF-A0A166KN94-F1
#
_cell.length_a   1.000
_cell.length_b   1.000
_cell.length_c   1.000
_cell.angle_alpha   90.00
_cell.angle_beta   90.00
_cell.angle_gamma   90.00
#
_symmetry.space_group_name_H-M   'P 1'
#
loop_
_entity.id
_entity.type
_entity.pdbx_description
1 polymer ?
#
loop_
_entity_poly.entity_id
_entity_poly.type
_entity_poly.pdbx_seq_one_letter_code
_entity_poly.pdbx_strand_id
1 'polypeptide(L)'
;MNCVYVLNTDFFESDATGSRNSLREYLEGCFLATEDDNRFVDGELADLLNRAHYSKVCSFFDRDERVFNWHYTMYARDDDSSEPVNAIASIVSGEKVVRGPVVITKDCPETLWSSLVTEMDVDKLAATLWWYKQSGRSARDEFGERTLIRMLADGSM
;
A
#
# COMPACT_ATOMS: atom_id res chain seq x y z
N MET A 1 14.57 3.03 -0.63
CA MET A 1 13.59 2.03 -0.18
C MET A 1 12.43 2.08 -1.16
N ASN A 2 11.98 0.95 -1.67
CA ASN A 2 11.00 0.91 -2.76
C ASN A 2 9.70 0.15 -2.42
N CYS A 3 9.59 -0.40 -1.21
CA CYS A 3 8.35 -0.90 -0.66
C CYS A 3 8.31 -0.71 0.87
N VAL A 4 7.12 -0.84 1.45
CA VAL A 4 6.90 -0.88 2.89
C VAL A 4 6.24 -2.20 3.24
N TYR A 5 6.88 -2.97 4.11
CA TYR A 5 6.31 -4.15 4.73
C TYR A 5 5.50 -3.74 5.97
N VAL A 6 4.25 -4.17 6.03
CA VAL A 6 3.36 -3.93 7.16
C VAL A 6 3.34 -5.18 8.01
N LEU A 7 3.91 -5.06 9.20
CA LEU A 7 3.94 -6.15 10.18
C LEU A 7 2.52 -6.56 10.57
N ASN A 8 2.40 -7.80 11.02
CA ASN A 8 1.16 -8.31 11.57
C ASN A 8 0.86 -7.58 12.90
N THR A 9 -0.37 -7.06 13.02
CA THR A 9 -0.76 -6.12 14.07
C THR A 9 -0.95 -6.76 15.45
N ASP A 10 -1.12 -8.08 15.51
CA ASP A 10 -1.37 -8.80 16.76
C ASP A 10 -0.09 -9.20 17.51
N PHE A 11 1.09 -8.99 16.93
CA PHE A 11 2.37 -9.34 17.58
C PHE A 11 2.78 -8.37 18.69
N PHE A 12 2.22 -7.17 18.73
CA PHE A 12 2.56 -6.15 19.70
C PHE A 12 1.33 -5.87 20.56
N GLU A 13 1.48 -5.80 21.88
CA GLU A 13 0.37 -5.62 22.83
C GLU A 13 -0.35 -4.25 22.69
N SER A 14 0.19 -3.34 21.89
CA SER A 14 -0.35 -1.99 21.64
C SER A 14 -1.37 -1.95 20.50
N ASP A 15 -2.37 -1.08 20.58
CA ASP A 15 -3.26 -0.78 19.44
C ASP A 15 -2.44 -0.15 18.30
N ALA A 16 -2.17 -0.95 17.26
CA ALA A 16 -1.41 -0.55 16.08
C ALA A 16 -1.98 0.69 15.38
N THR A 17 -3.25 1.00 15.62
CA THR A 17 -3.92 2.13 15.01
C THR A 17 -4.32 3.20 16.02
N GLY A 18 -3.88 3.12 17.28
CA GLY A 18 -4.28 4.05 18.34
C GLY A 18 -3.72 5.47 18.14
N SER A 19 -2.57 5.57 17.48
CA SER A 19 -1.96 6.84 17.10
C SER A 19 -1.18 6.70 15.79
N ARG A 20 -0.82 7.83 15.15
CA ARG A 20 0.07 7.82 13.98
C ARG A 20 1.44 7.20 14.31
N ASN A 21 1.96 7.43 15.51
CA ASN A 21 3.26 6.89 15.92
C ASN A 21 3.17 5.38 16.12
N SER A 22 2.12 4.90 16.79
CA SER A 22 1.84 3.47 16.93
C SER A 22 1.72 2.80 15.57
N LEU A 23 0.99 3.39 14.62
CA LEU A 23 0.89 2.87 13.25
C LEU A 23 2.26 2.78 12.56
N ARG A 24 3.07 3.84 12.70
CA ARG A 24 4.40 3.93 12.10
C ARG A 24 5.35 2.83 12.58
N GLU A 25 5.21 2.34 13.81
CA GLU A 25 6.04 1.27 14.38
C GLU A 25 5.85 -0.08 13.66
N TYR A 26 4.71 -0.30 12.99
CA TYR A 26 4.43 -1.53 12.23
C TYR A 26 4.79 -1.41 10.76
N LEU A 27 5.33 -0.26 10.34
CA LEU A 27 5.76 -0.02 8.96
C LEU A 27 7.27 -0.16 8.86
N GLU A 28 7.71 -1.23 8.21
CA GLU A 28 9.12 -1.49 7.95
C GLU A 28 9.47 -1.16 6.51
N GLY A 29 10.55 -0.40 6.36
CA GLY A 29 11.06 -0.04 5.07
C GLY A 29 11.88 -1.16 4.43
N CYS A 30 11.56 -1.53 3.19
CA CYS A 30 12.27 -2.61 2.51
C CYS A 30 12.77 -2.23 1.10
N PHE A 31 13.73 -3.01 0.61
CA PHE A 31 14.25 -2.93 -0.74
C PHE A 31 13.99 -4.26 -1.44
N LEU A 32 13.14 -4.24 -2.46
CA LEU A 32 12.99 -5.33 -3.42
C LEU A 32 13.95 -5.12 -4.57
N ALA A 33 14.52 -6.19 -5.10
CA ALA A 33 15.33 -6.11 -6.31
C ALA A 33 14.49 -5.63 -7.49
N THR A 34 15.09 -4.81 -8.36
CA THR A 34 14.44 -4.31 -9.58
C THR A 34 15.29 -4.61 -10.80
N GLU A 35 14.64 -4.86 -11.94
CA GLU A 35 15.28 -4.92 -13.25
C GLU A 35 15.68 -3.52 -13.74
N ASP A 36 16.39 -3.45 -14.87
CA ASP A 36 16.88 -2.21 -15.49
C ASP A 36 15.77 -1.23 -15.88
N ASP A 37 14.53 -1.71 -16.02
CA ASP A 37 13.35 -0.90 -16.31
C ASP A 37 12.53 -0.53 -15.06
N ASN A 38 13.09 -0.75 -13.86
CA ASN A 38 12.49 -0.50 -12.54
C ASN A 38 11.28 -1.38 -12.19
N ARG A 39 11.01 -2.46 -12.93
CA ARG A 39 10.07 -3.50 -12.47
C ARG A 39 10.71 -4.31 -11.34
N PHE A 40 9.91 -4.79 -10.38
CA PHE A 40 10.43 -5.77 -9.42
C PHE A 40 10.86 -7.04 -10.13
N VAL A 41 11.97 -7.62 -9.69
CA VAL A 41 12.41 -8.93 -10.19
C VAL A 41 11.33 -9.96 -9.85
N ASP A 42 11.05 -10.85 -10.81
CA ASP A 42 10.06 -11.91 -10.65
C ASP A 42 10.32 -12.73 -9.38
N GLY A 43 9.28 -12.90 -8.55
CA GLY A 43 9.36 -13.66 -7.30
C GLY A 43 9.74 -12.84 -6.06
N GLU A 44 10.30 -11.64 -6.19
CA GLU A 44 10.71 -10.82 -5.03
C GLU A 44 9.56 -10.53 -4.05
N LEU A 45 8.37 -10.20 -4.58
CA LEU A 45 7.17 -10.00 -3.76
C LEU A 45 6.69 -11.30 -3.11
N ALA A 46 6.78 -12.42 -3.82
CA ALA A 46 6.40 -13.73 -3.32
C ALA A 46 7.33 -14.18 -2.18
N ASP A 47 8.63 -13.94 -2.33
CA ASP A 47 9.65 -14.26 -1.34
C ASP A 47 9.53 -13.38 -0.10
N LEU A 48 9.32 -12.06 -0.27
CA LEU A 48 9.07 -11.16 0.86
C LEU A 48 7.79 -11.53 1.61
N LEU A 49 6.73 -11.88 0.88
CA LEU A 49 5.51 -12.41 1.46
C LEU A 49 5.64 -13.89 1.84
N ASN A 50 6.78 -14.57 1.69
CA ASN A 50 6.95 -15.99 2.00
C ASN A 50 5.80 -16.90 1.48
N ARG A 51 5.26 -16.61 0.29
CA ARG A 51 4.16 -17.35 -0.35
C ARG A 51 4.24 -17.23 -1.87
N ALA A 52 3.98 -18.33 -2.57
CA ALA A 52 3.97 -18.36 -4.04
C ALA A 52 2.83 -17.54 -4.69
N HIS A 53 1.75 -17.29 -3.94
CA HIS A 53 0.58 -16.57 -4.43
C HIS A 53 0.28 -15.37 -3.53
N TYR A 54 0.09 -14.22 -4.17
CA TYR A 54 -0.32 -12.97 -3.56
C TYR A 54 -1.27 -12.27 -4.51
N SER A 55 -2.11 -11.40 -3.97
CA SER A 55 -3.06 -10.62 -4.75
C SER A 55 -3.05 -9.15 -4.34
N LYS A 56 -3.35 -8.30 -5.32
CA LYS A 56 -3.62 -6.89 -5.06
C LYS A 56 -4.84 -6.77 -4.15
N VAL A 57 -4.71 -6.02 -3.06
CA VAL A 57 -5.78 -5.68 -2.13
C VAL A 57 -6.52 -4.45 -2.62
N CYS A 58 -5.80 -3.33 -2.73
CA CYS A 58 -6.36 -2.05 -3.15
C CYS A 58 -5.26 -1.13 -3.69
N SER A 59 -5.69 -0.03 -4.30
CA SER A 59 -4.85 1.13 -4.60
C SER A 59 -5.47 2.35 -3.93
N PHE A 60 -4.62 3.28 -3.48
CA PHE A 60 -5.02 4.50 -2.80
C PHE A 60 -4.01 5.61 -3.06
N PHE A 61 -4.48 6.86 -3.06
CA PHE A 61 -3.60 8.00 -3.31
C PHE A 61 -2.95 8.50 -2.01
N ASP A 62 -1.96 9.38 -2.17
CA ASP A 62 -1.48 10.16 -1.04
C ASP A 62 -2.57 11.09 -0.49
N ARG A 63 -2.50 11.41 0.80
CA ARG A 63 -3.37 12.41 1.43
C ARG A 63 -3.22 13.80 0.80
N ASP A 64 -2.07 14.11 0.20
CA ASP A 64 -1.89 15.35 -0.55
C ASP A 64 -2.72 15.30 -1.83
N GLU A 65 -3.80 16.09 -1.84
CA GLU A 65 -4.71 16.22 -2.97
C GLU A 65 -4.03 16.71 -4.24
N ARG A 66 -2.83 17.31 -4.16
CA ARG A 66 -2.08 17.78 -5.34
C ARG A 66 -1.30 16.67 -6.06
N VAL A 67 -1.17 15.51 -5.42
CA VAL A 67 -0.40 14.37 -5.92
C VAL A 67 -1.27 13.45 -6.77
N PHE A 68 -1.34 13.71 -8.07
CA PHE A 68 -2.14 12.89 -9.01
C PHE A 68 -1.32 11.96 -9.89
N ASN A 69 -0.01 12.22 -10.00
CA ASN A 69 0.87 11.48 -10.89
C ASN A 69 1.18 10.07 -10.38
N TRP A 70 1.02 9.82 -9.08
CA TRP A 70 1.35 8.53 -8.47
C TRP A 70 0.33 8.05 -7.43
N HIS A 71 0.33 6.75 -7.15
CA HIS A 71 -0.49 6.13 -6.10
C HIS A 71 0.23 4.99 -5.38
N TYR A 72 -0.29 4.59 -4.21
CA TYR A 72 0.14 3.40 -3.49
C TYR A 72 -0.69 2.19 -3.91
N THR A 73 -0.08 1.01 -3.92
CA THR A 73 -0.75 -0.27 -4.13
C THR A 73 -0.37 -1.25 -3.03
N MET A 74 -1.38 -1.88 -2.43
CA MET A 74 -1.21 -2.88 -1.39
C MET A 74 -1.37 -4.29 -1.95
N TYR A 75 -0.44 -5.17 -1.59
CA TYR A 75 -0.42 -6.58 -1.90
C TYR A 75 -0.45 -7.39 -0.61
N ALA A 76 -1.24 -8.47 -0.61
CA ALA A 76 -1.30 -9.41 0.50
C ALA A 76 -1.19 -10.83 -0.04
N ARG A 77 -0.81 -11.75 0.84
CA ARG A 77 -1.02 -13.19 0.58
C ARG A 77 -2.50 -13.44 0.30
N ASP A 78 -2.79 -14.45 -0.51
CA ASP A 78 -4.16 -14.93 -0.61
C ASP A 78 -4.65 -15.42 0.76
N ASP A 79 -5.96 -15.27 1.00
CA ASP A 79 -6.56 -15.33 2.33
C ASP A 79 -6.18 -16.63 3.07
N ASP A 80 -5.43 -16.45 4.15
CA ASP A 80 -5.08 -17.50 5.10
C ASP A 80 -5.87 -17.24 6.37
N SER A 81 -6.98 -17.96 6.54
CA SER A 81 -7.89 -17.77 7.68
C SER A 81 -7.24 -18.06 9.04
N SER A 82 -6.05 -18.69 9.06
CA SER A 82 -5.29 -18.95 10.28
C SER A 82 -4.52 -17.72 10.79
N GLU A 83 -4.27 -16.74 9.92
CA GLU A 83 -3.58 -15.50 10.28
C GLU A 83 -4.56 -14.48 10.88
N PRO A 84 -4.12 -13.64 11.83
CA PRO A 84 -4.95 -12.58 12.39
C PRO A 84 -5.21 -11.47 11.36
N VAL A 85 -6.24 -10.66 11.64
CA VAL A 85 -6.62 -9.53 10.79
C VAL A 85 -5.57 -8.43 10.92
N ASN A 86 -5.12 -7.90 9.79
CA ASN A 86 -4.19 -6.78 9.77
C ASN A 86 -4.95 -5.44 9.90
N ALA A 87 -4.93 -4.87 11.12
CA ALA A 87 -5.69 -3.66 11.42
C ALA A 87 -5.26 -2.44 10.59
N ILE A 88 -4.00 -2.38 10.15
CA ILE A 88 -3.51 -1.30 9.28
C ILE A 88 -4.02 -1.49 7.86
N ALA A 89 -4.01 -2.72 7.33
CA ALA A 89 -4.57 -3.01 6.02
C ALA A 89 -6.07 -2.67 5.96
N SER A 90 -6.81 -2.93 7.04
CA SER A 90 -8.24 -2.60 7.17
C SER A 90 -8.56 -1.10 7.02
N ILE A 91 -7.58 -0.21 7.16
CA ILE A 91 -7.78 1.24 6.98
C ILE A 91 -8.19 1.56 5.52
N VAL A 92 -7.61 0.84 4.55
CA VAL A 92 -7.73 1.16 3.12
C VAL A 92 -8.30 0.01 2.29
N SER A 93 -8.45 -1.19 2.86
CA SER A 93 -8.98 -2.36 2.13
C SER A 93 -10.50 -2.30 1.92
N GLY A 94 -11.20 -1.36 2.56
CA GLY A 94 -12.65 -1.23 2.50
C GLY A 94 -13.33 -2.43 3.16
N GLU A 95 -14.17 -3.14 2.40
CA GLU A 95 -14.89 -4.33 2.90
C GLU A 95 -14.02 -5.61 2.86
N LYS A 96 -12.87 -5.59 2.18
CA LYS A 96 -11.99 -6.77 2.10
C LYS A 96 -11.29 -6.98 3.44
N VAL A 97 -11.52 -8.13 4.06
CA VAL A 97 -10.77 -8.57 5.23
C VAL A 97 -9.39 -9.02 4.76
N VAL A 98 -8.34 -8.44 5.34
CA VAL A 98 -6.95 -8.75 5.00
C VAL A 98 -6.28 -9.32 6.25
N ARG A 99 -5.64 -10.46 6.10
CA ARG A 99 -5.00 -11.20 7.19
C ARG A 99 -3.50 -11.32 6.96
N GLY A 100 -2.75 -11.36 8.05
CA GLY A 100 -1.29 -11.47 8.02
C GLY A 100 -0.58 -10.22 7.49
N PRO A 101 0.72 -10.32 7.17
CA PRO A 101 1.50 -9.19 6.68
C PRO A 101 1.10 -8.77 5.26
N VAL A 102 1.31 -7.48 4.96
CA VAL A 102 1.07 -6.92 3.62
C VAL A 102 2.27 -6.11 3.15
N VAL A 103 2.41 -5.95 1.82
CA VAL A 103 3.43 -5.10 1.21
C VAL A 103 2.73 -3.96 0.50
N ILE A 104 3.16 -2.72 0.78
CA ILE A 104 2.72 -1.53 0.07
C ILE A 104 3.84 -1.07 -0.84
N THR A 105 3.51 -0.79 -2.08
CA THR A 105 4.41 -0.29 -3.11
C THR A 105 3.88 1.05 -3.61
N LYS A 106 4.72 1.84 -4.27
CA LYS A 106 4.34 3.09 -4.92
C LYS A 106 4.55 2.96 -6.41
N ASP A 107 3.53 3.32 -7.18
CA ASP A 107 3.59 3.37 -8.65
C ASP A 107 4.02 2.08 -9.36
N CYS A 108 3.89 0.93 -8.69
CA CYS A 108 4.30 -0.34 -9.25
C CYS A 108 3.11 -1.31 -9.33
N PRO A 109 2.24 -1.20 -10.35
CA PRO A 109 1.39 -2.33 -10.71
C PRO A 109 2.25 -3.45 -11.32
N GLU A 110 1.91 -4.70 -10.98
CA GLU A 110 2.48 -5.96 -11.53
C GLU A 110 2.62 -5.95 -13.06
N THR A 111 1.80 -5.15 -13.73
CA THR A 111 1.88 -4.91 -15.18
C THR A 111 1.98 -3.41 -15.43
N LEU A 112 3.22 -2.99 -15.75
CA LEU A 112 3.62 -1.75 -16.43
C LEU A 112 2.79 -0.50 -16.11
N TRP A 113 3.36 0.43 -15.34
CA TRP A 113 3.35 1.85 -15.73
C TRP A 113 4.79 2.34 -15.70
N SER A 114 5.19 3.03 -16.75
CA SER A 114 6.47 3.72 -16.86
C SER A 114 6.56 4.80 -15.77
N SER A 115 7.04 4.47 -14.58
CA SER A 115 7.30 5.44 -13.51
C SER A 115 8.67 5.19 -12.89
N LEU A 116 9.43 6.28 -12.79
CA LEU A 116 10.82 6.35 -12.33
C LEU A 116 10.93 6.47 -10.79
N VAL A 117 9.82 6.60 -10.07
CA VAL A 117 9.82 6.98 -8.64
C VAL A 117 9.26 5.86 -7.77
N THR A 118 10.07 4.83 -7.61
CA THR A 118 9.79 3.73 -6.67
C THR A 118 10.08 4.13 -5.22
N GLU A 119 10.78 5.25 -4.99
CA GLU A 119 11.14 5.70 -3.66
C GLU A 119 9.91 5.95 -2.78
N MET A 120 9.91 5.24 -1.65
CA MET A 120 8.91 5.33 -0.62
C MET A 120 9.47 6.01 0.63
N ASP A 121 8.61 6.80 1.27
CA ASP A 121 8.87 7.45 2.55
C ASP A 121 7.85 6.90 3.55
N VAL A 122 8.35 6.17 4.54
CA VAL A 122 7.51 5.46 5.52
C VAL A 122 6.68 6.44 6.35
N ASP A 123 7.23 7.61 6.68
CA ASP A 123 6.54 8.61 7.49
C ASP A 123 5.41 9.29 6.71
N LYS A 124 5.63 9.52 5.41
CA LYS A 124 4.56 9.99 4.51
C LYS A 124 3.45 8.96 4.36
N LEU A 125 3.80 7.68 4.15
CA LEU A 125 2.81 6.62 4.06
C LEU A 125 2.01 6.50 5.38
N ALA A 126 2.68 6.54 6.54
CA ALA A 126 2.02 6.54 7.84
C ALA A 126 1.04 7.70 8.00
N ALA A 127 1.43 8.91 7.58
CA ALA A 127 0.56 10.07 7.60
C ALA A 127 -0.65 9.92 6.66
N THR A 128 -0.47 9.29 5.50
CA THR A 128 -1.55 9.00 4.54
C THR A 128 -2.54 7.97 5.09
N LEU A 129 -2.05 6.84 5.61
CA LEU A 129 -2.90 5.83 6.25
C LEU A 129 -3.65 6.42 7.46
N TRP A 130 -2.97 7.20 8.29
CA TRP A 130 -3.60 7.89 9.41
C TRP A 130 -4.73 8.83 8.95
N TRP A 131 -4.52 9.56 7.86
CA TRP A 131 -5.56 10.43 7.30
C TRP A 131 -6.77 9.64 6.79
N TYR A 132 -6.58 8.52 6.10
CA TYR A 132 -7.69 7.65 5.70
C TYR A 132 -8.49 7.16 6.92
N LYS A 133 -7.79 6.70 7.97
CA LYS A 133 -8.42 6.29 9.22
C LYS A 133 -9.24 7.41 9.85
N GLN A 134 -8.67 8.61 9.98
CA GLN A 134 -9.32 9.74 10.66
C GLN A 134 -10.46 10.37 9.85
N SER A 135 -10.32 10.42 8.53
CA SER A 135 -11.33 11.01 7.65
C SER A 135 -12.52 10.08 7.42
N GLY A 136 -12.35 8.77 7.60
CA GLY A 136 -13.36 7.77 7.24
C GLY A 136 -13.60 7.69 5.72
N ARG A 137 -12.73 8.28 4.90
CA ARG A 137 -12.84 8.25 3.45
C ARG A 137 -12.55 6.85 2.93
N SER A 138 -13.33 6.43 1.94
CA SER A 138 -13.15 5.18 1.23
C SER A 138 -11.98 5.30 0.25
N ALA A 139 -10.94 4.50 0.43
CA ALA A 139 -9.83 4.42 -0.52
C ALA A 139 -10.32 4.13 -1.96
N ARG A 140 -11.35 3.31 -2.11
CA ARG A 140 -11.96 2.98 -3.41
C ARG A 140 -12.57 4.22 -4.07
N ASP A 141 -13.33 5.01 -3.33
CA ASP A 141 -14.05 6.16 -3.87
C ASP A 141 -13.06 7.28 -4.21
N GLU A 142 -12.11 7.56 -3.30
CA GLU A 142 -11.00 8.51 -3.53
C GLU A 142 -10.19 8.12 -4.77
N PHE A 143 -9.86 6.83 -4.89
CA PHE A 143 -9.08 6.35 -6.02
C PHE A 143 -9.84 6.49 -7.33
N GLY A 144 -11.15 6.20 -7.34
CA GLY A 144 -12.01 6.41 -8.51
C GLY A 144 -12.08 7.87 -8.94
N GLU A 145 -12.40 8.77 -8.00
CA GLU A 145 -12.53 10.20 -8.28
C GLU A 145 -11.22 10.81 -8.80
N ARG A 146 -10.11 10.55 -8.11
CA ARG A 146 -8.81 11.13 -8.48
C ARG A 146 -8.25 10.54 -9.77
N THR A 147 -8.54 9.27 -10.05
CA THR A 147 -8.19 8.66 -11.35
C THR A 147 -8.96 9.33 -12.49
N LEU A 148 -10.25 9.64 -12.31
CA LEU A 148 -11.04 10.37 -13.31
C LEU A 148 -10.49 11.78 -13.55
N ILE A 149 -10.19 12.52 -12.48
CA ILE A 149 -9.58 13.86 -12.58
C ILE A 149 -8.28 13.81 -13.38
N ARG A 150 -7.41 12.84 -13.09
CA ARG A 150 -6.15 12.63 -13.81
C ARG A 150 -6.40 12.35 -15.30
N MET A 151 -7.31 11.44 -15.63
CA MET A 151 -7.64 11.12 -17.03
C MET A 151 -8.15 12.34 -17.81
N LEU A 152 -8.97 13.19 -17.17
CA LEU A 152 -9.48 14.42 -17.79
C LEU A 152 -8.38 15.47 -17.99
N ALA A 153 -7.46 15.60 -17.04
CA ALA A 153 -6.31 16.49 -17.15
C ALA A 153 -5.34 16.05 -18.26
N ASP A 154 -5.07 14.74 -18.36
CA ASP A 154 -4.16 14.17 -19.36
C ASP A 154 -4.77 14.16 -20.77
N GLY A 155 -6.11 14.01 -20.89
CA GLY A 155 -6.84 14.05 -22.16
C GLY A 155 -7.10 15.44 -22.73
N SER A 156 -6.61 16.49 -22.07
CA SER A 156 -6.73 17.90 -22.50
C SER A 156 -5.49 18.41 -23.26
N MET A 157 -4.61 17.52 -23.74
CA MET A 157 -3.44 17.83 -24.58
C MET A 157 -3.65 17.45 -26.04
#